data_AF-A0A562GF47-F1
#
_entry.id   AF-A0A562GF47-F1
#
_cell.length_a   1.000
_cell.length_b   1.000
_cell.length_c   1.000
_cell.angle_alpha   90.00
_cell.angle_beta   90.00
_cell.angle_gamma   90.00
#
_symmetry.space_group_name_H-M   'P 1'
#
loop_
_entity.id
_entity.type
_entity.pdbx_description
1 polymer ?
#
loop_
_entity_poly.entity_id
_entity_poly.type
_entity_poly.pdbx_seq_one_letter_code
_entity_poly.pdbx_strand_id
1 'polypeptide(L)' 'MIYITGDLHGEIDKDKLTTRYFPVQREISKSDYLIVAGDFGCIWSGDRKDK' A
#
# COMPACT_ATOMS: atom_id res chain seq x y z
N MET A 1 3.07 -12.09 8.53
CA MET A 1 3.34 -10.86 9.32
C MET A 1 2.23 -9.86 9.07
N ILE A 2 1.86 -9.06 10.08
CA ILE A 2 0.88 -7.97 9.92
C ILE A 2 1.62 -6.65 10.05
N TYR A 3 1.49 -5.80 9.03
CA TYR A 3 1.97 -4.42 9.02
C TYR A 3 0.77 -3.49 9.12
N ILE A 4 0.96 -2.34 9.75
CA ILE A 4 -0.11 -1.36 9.93
C ILE A 4 0.41 0.01 9.47
N THR A 5 -0.40 0.71 8.68
CA THR A 5 -0.17 2.10 8.31
C THR A 5 -1.44 2.92 8.58
N GLY A 6 -1.28 4.24 8.75
CA GLY A 6 -2.38 5.19 8.68
C GLY A 6 -2.76 5.49 7.23
N ASP A 7 -3.29 6.68 6.98
CA ASP A 7 -3.80 7.09 5.67
C ASP A 7 -2.82 6.89 4.50
N LEU A 8 -3.43 6.49 3.39
CA LEU A 8 -2.89 6.48 2.04
C LEU A 8 -3.78 7.39 1.19
N HIS A 9 -3.21 8.42 0.58
CA HIS A 9 -3.88 9.41 -0.25
C HIS A 9 -3.55 9.20 -1.73
N GLY A 10 -3.64 7.94 -2.19
CA GLY A 10 -3.37 7.58 -3.58
C GLY A 10 -2.01 8.09 -4.09
N GLU A 11 -2.04 8.85 -5.18
CA GLU A 11 -0.83 9.38 -5.84
C GLU A 11 -0.01 10.35 -4.98
N ILE A 12 -0.59 10.93 -3.92
CA ILE A 12 0.09 11.91 -3.06
C ILE A 12 1.17 11.24 -2.21
N ASP A 13 0.92 10.03 -1.70
CA ASP A 13 1.80 9.37 -0.74
C ASP A 13 1.97 7.86 -0.97
N LYS A 14 1.61 7.35 -2.16
CA LYS A 14 1.88 5.95 -2.59
C LYS A 14 3.33 5.51 -2.37
N ASP A 15 4.27 6.45 -2.41
CA ASP A 15 5.69 6.18 -2.23
C ASP A 15 6.01 5.56 -0.86
N LYS A 16 5.15 5.79 0.16
CA LYS A 16 5.22 5.13 1.48
C LYS A 16 5.31 3.61 1.38
N LEU A 17 4.67 3.01 0.36
CA LEU A 17 4.62 1.55 0.18
C LEU A 17 5.69 1.01 -0.77
N THR A 18 6.55 1.87 -1.31
CA THR A 18 7.65 1.44 -2.19
C THR A 18 8.80 0.86 -1.39
N THR A 19 9.61 0.01 -2.02
CA THR A 19 10.83 -0.55 -1.40
C THR A 19 11.84 0.49 -0.89
N ARG A 20 11.71 1.77 -1.27
CA ARG A 20 12.54 2.87 -0.76
C ARG A 20 12.15 3.27 0.66
N TYR A 21 10.85 3.34 0.95
CA TYR A 21 10.32 3.80 2.24
C TYR A 21 9.77 2.65 3.10
N PHE A 22 9.50 1.50 2.48
CA PHE A 22 9.13 0.25 3.14
C PHE A 22 10.04 -0.88 2.65
N PRO A 23 11.32 -0.95 3.08
CA PRO A 23 12.29 -1.91 2.55
C PRO A 23 11.93 -3.37 2.75
N VAL A 24 11.19 -3.69 3.83
CA VAL A 24 10.70 -5.03 4.14
C VAL A 24 9.74 -5.57 3.08
N GLN A 25 9.19 -4.70 2.21
CA GLN A 25 8.44 -5.11 1.01
C GLN A 25 9.23 -6.10 0.12
N ARG A 26 10.56 -6.09 0.17
CA ARG A 26 11.39 -7.05 -0.59
C ARG A 26 11.26 -8.49 -0.08
N GLU A 27 10.75 -8.67 1.12
CA GLU A 27 10.69 -9.95 1.84
C GLU A 27 9.24 -10.42 2.07
N ILE A 28 8.24 -9.60 1.73
CA ILE A 28 6.83 -9.96 1.92
C ILE A 28 6.35 -11.00 0.91
N SER A 29 5.45 -11.84 1.38
CA SER A 29 4.79 -12.90 0.63
C SER A 29 3.27 -12.72 0.64
N LYS A 30 2.55 -13.62 -0.03
CA LYS A 30 1.07 -13.60 -0.05
C LYS A 30 0.43 -13.94 1.30
N SER A 31 1.18 -14.44 2.27
CA SER A 31 0.70 -14.69 3.65
C SER A 31 0.94 -13.50 4.59
N ASP A 32 1.50 -12.41 4.07
CA ASP A 32 1.70 -11.17 4.80
C ASP A 32 0.61 -10.16 4.46
N TYR A 33 0.22 -9.37 5.46
CA TYR A 33 -0.90 -8.44 5.36
C TYR A 33 -0.46 -7.03 5.73
N LEU A 34 -0.94 -6.04 4.98
CA LEU A 34 -0.88 -4.63 5.34
C LEU A 34 -2.30 -4.16 5.66
N ILE A 35 -2.49 -3.68 6.88
CA ILE A 35 -3.74 -3.06 7.32
C ILE A 35 -3.58 -1.55 7.21
N VAL A 36 -4.46 -0.92 6.43
CA VAL A 36 -4.60 0.53 6.39
C VAL A 36 -5.65 0.90 7.46
N ALA A 37 -5.19 1.46 8.57
CA ALA A 37 -6.01 1.86 9.71
C ALA A 37 -6.51 3.32 9.57
N GLY A 38 -6.71 3.76 8.34
CA GLY A 38 -7.11 5.10 7.94
C GLY A 38 -7.69 5.07 6.53
N ASP A 39 -7.74 6.22 5.86
CA ASP A 39 -8.31 6.30 4.51
C ASP A 39 -7.35 5.68 3.49
N PHE A 40 -7.86 4.87 2.55
CA PHE A 40 -7.06 4.29 1.47
C PHE A 40 -6.86 5.24 0.29
N GLY A 41 -7.78 6.20 0.08
CA GLY A 41 -7.64 7.35 -0.81
C GLY A 41 -7.39 7.08 -2.31
N CYS A 42 -7.20 5.83 -2.74
CA CYS A 42 -7.01 5.47 -4.14
C CYS A 42 -8.34 5.48 -4.90
N ILE A 43 -8.31 6.04 -6.10
CA ILE A 43 -9.45 6.05 -7.02
C ILE A 43 -9.49 4.71 -7.75
N TRP A 44 -10.61 3.98 -7.61
CA TRP A 44 -10.94 2.87 -8.50
C TRP A 44 -11.54 3.45 -9.79
N SER A 45 -10.80 3.39 -10.89
CA SER A 45 -11.22 3.94 -12.19
C SER A 45 -11.66 2.87 -13.20
N GLY A 46 -11.45 1.59 -12.88
CA GLY A 46 -11.67 0.45 -13.79
C GLY A 46 -10.61 0.34 -14.89
N ASP A 47 -9.47 1.03 -14.74
CA ASP A 47 -8.41 1.06 -15.75
C ASP A 47 -7.40 -0.08 -15.59
N ARG A 48 -6.30 -0.03 -16.35
CA ARG A 48 -5.24 -1.07 -16.32
C ARG A 48 -4.52 -1.19 -14.98
N LYS A 49 -4.55 -0.15 -14.13
CA LYS A 49 -3.90 -0.12 -12.82
C LYS A 49 -4.71 -0.87 -11.75
N ASP A 50 -5.99 -1.13 -12.02
CA ASP A 50 -6.90 -1.85 -11.11
C ASP A 50 -6.95 -3.38 -11.38
N LYS A 51 -6.21 -3.87 -12.38
CA LYS A 51 -6.12 -5.29 -12.76
C LYS A 51 -4.77 -5.88 -12.39
#